data_AF-A0AAD3R9X2-F1
#
_entry.id   AF-A0AAD3R9X2-F1
#
_cell.length_a   1.000
_cell.length_b   1.000
_cell.length_c   1.000
_cell.angle_alpha   90.00
_cell.angle_beta   90.00
_cell.angle_gamma   90.00
#
_symmetry.space_group_name_H-M   'P 1'
#
loop_
_entity.id
_entity.type
_entity.pdbx_description
1 polymer ?
#
loop_
_entity_poly.entity_id
_entity_poly.type
_entity_poly.pdbx_seq_one_letter_code
_entity_poly.pdbx_strand_id
1 'polypeptide(L)'
;MADVPDNAPEHCPGTTSEQAGKSASCQGCPNQKLCASGATKAPDPAIAEIGAKLSTVKHKILVLSGKGGVGKSTFSAHLAHALASDNTKEVALLDVDICGPSIPRIMGLEGEQVHQSGSGWSPV
;
A
#
# COMPACT_ATOMS: atom_id res chain seq x y z
N MET A 1 17.41 8.21 3.28
CA MET A 1 17.81 7.45 4.48
C MET A 1 17.15 6.07 4.54
N ALA A 2 16.07 5.80 3.80
CA ALA A 2 15.45 4.47 3.65
C ALA A 2 15.99 3.65 2.45
N ASP A 3 16.99 4.17 1.73
CA ASP A 3 17.55 3.61 0.51
C ASP A 3 18.84 2.79 0.74
N VAL A 4 19.33 2.74 1.98
CA VAL A 4 20.43 1.87 2.40
C VAL A 4 19.84 0.73 3.25
N PRO A 5 19.88 -0.53 2.77
CA PRO A 5 19.39 -1.67 3.56
C PRO A 5 20.22 -1.90 4.84
N ASP A 6 19.60 -2.45 5.88
CA ASP A 6 20.26 -2.71 7.17
C ASP A 6 21.46 -3.66 7.05
N ASN A 7 21.45 -4.55 6.06
CA ASN A 7 22.53 -5.51 5.78
C ASN A 7 23.48 -5.02 4.66
N ALA A 8 23.53 -3.72 4.40
CA ALA A 8 24.42 -3.15 3.40
C ALA A 8 25.87 -3.11 3.88
N PRO A 9 26.86 -3.19 2.95
CA PRO A 9 28.26 -2.96 3.30
C PRO A 9 28.46 -1.54 3.87
N GLU A 10 29.48 -1.36 4.71
CA GLU A 10 29.86 -0.04 5.21
C GLU A 10 30.09 0.94 4.06
N HIS A 11 29.61 2.18 4.24
CA HIS A 11 29.67 3.23 3.20
C HIS A 11 28.89 2.90 1.92
N CYS A 12 27.80 2.13 2.03
CA CYS A 12 26.87 1.93 0.92
C CYS A 12 26.32 3.29 0.43
N PRO A 13 26.41 3.58 -0.89
CA PRO A 13 25.92 4.85 -1.43
C PRO A 13 24.39 4.94 -1.50
N GLY A 14 23.66 3.87 -1.17
CA GLY A 14 22.21 3.77 -1.31
C GLY A 14 21.78 3.16 -2.65
N THR A 15 20.66 2.44 -2.67
CA THR A 15 20.13 1.73 -3.84
C THR A 15 19.58 2.66 -4.92
N THR A 16 19.30 3.91 -4.57
CA THR A 16 18.80 4.94 -5.49
C THR A 16 19.92 5.84 -6.05
N SER A 17 21.12 5.78 -5.47
CA SER A 17 22.27 6.59 -5.86
C SER A 17 22.80 6.27 -7.25
N GLU A 18 23.33 7.25 -7.97
CA GLU A 18 24.03 7.04 -9.26
C GLU A 18 25.26 6.15 -9.14
N GLN A 19 25.84 6.06 -7.94
CA GLN A 19 26.99 5.23 -7.61
C GLN A 19 26.60 3.81 -7.15
N ALA A 20 25.31 3.49 -7.05
CA ALA A 20 24.83 2.17 -6.66
C ALA A 20 25.38 1.08 -7.60
N GLY A 21 26.04 0.07 -7.04
CA GLY A 21 26.68 -1.01 -7.81
C GLY A 21 27.97 -0.61 -8.55
N LYS A 22 28.37 0.67 -8.50
CA LYS A 22 29.54 1.23 -9.21
C LYS A 22 30.65 1.70 -8.26
N SER A 23 30.33 2.06 -7.02
CA SER A 23 31.33 2.50 -6.02
C SER A 23 32.24 1.35 -5.56
N ALA A 24 33.40 1.70 -5.00
CA ALA A 24 34.29 0.73 -4.38
C ALA A 24 33.60 -0.05 -3.23
N SER A 25 32.74 0.62 -2.45
CA SER A 25 31.95 -0.02 -1.38
C SER A 25 30.93 -1.06 -1.87
N CYS A 26 30.65 -1.11 -3.18
CA CYS A 26 29.75 -2.11 -3.76
C CYS A 26 30.48 -3.39 -4.20
N GLN A 27 31.82 -3.43 -4.21
CA GLN A 27 32.58 -4.59 -4.67
C GLN A 27 32.36 -5.80 -3.75
N GLY A 28 31.93 -6.92 -4.34
CA GLY A 28 31.63 -8.15 -3.59
C GLY A 28 30.25 -8.17 -2.92
N CYS A 29 29.46 -7.10 -3.06
CA CYS A 29 28.07 -7.10 -2.59
C CYS A 29 27.22 -8.05 -3.45
N PRO A 30 26.41 -8.96 -2.86
CA PRO A 30 25.53 -9.87 -3.60
C PRO A 30 24.59 -9.16 -4.59
N ASN A 31 24.20 -7.92 -4.26
CA ASN A 31 23.29 -7.10 -5.07
C ASN A 31 24.00 -6.13 -6.02
N GLN A 32 25.34 -6.17 -6.14
CA GLN A 32 26.12 -5.22 -6.93
C GLN A 32 25.60 -5.09 -8.38
N LYS A 33 25.36 -6.22 -9.06
CA LYS A 33 24.86 -6.25 -10.45
C LYS A 33 23.46 -5.64 -10.58
N LEU A 34 22.58 -5.91 -9.62
CA LEU A 34 21.21 -5.39 -9.59
C LEU A 34 21.19 -3.88 -9.35
N CYS A 35 22.04 -3.38 -8.45
CA CYS A 35 22.20 -1.95 -8.26
C CYS A 35 22.81 -1.26 -9.49
N ALA A 36 23.82 -1.89 -10.12
CA ALA A 36 24.50 -1.36 -11.30
C ALA A 36 23.59 -1.29 -12.54
N SER A 37 22.62 -2.21 -12.65
CA SER A 37 21.63 -2.20 -13.74
C SER A 37 20.62 -1.05 -13.64
N GLY A 38 20.55 -0.37 -12.49
CA GLY A 38 19.57 0.68 -12.23
C GLY A 38 18.15 0.15 -11.95
N ALA A 39 17.96 -1.17 -11.90
CA ALA A 39 16.66 -1.77 -11.61
C ALA A 39 16.10 -1.35 -10.25
N THR A 40 16.97 -1.11 -9.26
CA THR A 40 16.59 -0.61 -7.92
C THR A 40 16.09 0.83 -7.92
N LYS A 41 16.30 1.59 -9.01
CA LYS A 41 15.79 2.95 -9.20
C LYS A 41 14.48 2.99 -9.98
N ALA A 42 14.15 1.90 -10.66
CA ALA A 42 12.94 1.84 -11.45
C ALA A 42 11.74 2.05 -10.51
N PRO A 43 10.78 2.91 -10.87
CA PRO A 43 9.54 3.00 -10.13
C PRO A 43 8.87 1.63 -10.14
N ASP A 44 8.33 1.23 -9.00
CA ASP A 44 7.59 -0.03 -8.88
C ASP A 44 6.46 -0.03 -9.93
N PRO A 45 6.43 -0.99 -10.87
CA PRO A 45 5.39 -1.06 -11.90
C PRO A 45 3.98 -1.12 -11.30
N ALA A 46 3.83 -1.62 -10.07
CA ALA A 46 2.56 -1.64 -9.36
C ALA A 46 2.00 -0.23 -9.11
N ILE A 47 2.84 0.82 -8.99
CA ILE A 47 2.37 2.19 -8.78
C ILE A 47 1.52 2.66 -9.96
N ALA A 48 1.96 2.40 -11.19
CA ALA A 48 1.22 2.77 -12.39
C ALA A 48 -0.10 1.98 -12.50
N GLU A 49 -0.07 0.68 -12.19
CA GLU A 49 -1.25 -0.17 -12.18
C GLU A 49 -2.28 0.27 -11.13
N ILE A 50 -1.85 0.56 -9.90
CA ILE A 50 -2.69 1.07 -8.82
C ILE A 50 -3.31 2.41 -9.24
N GLY A 51 -2.51 3.31 -9.83
CA GLY A 51 -2.99 4.58 -10.36
C GLY A 51 -4.10 4.42 -11.41
N ALA A 52 -3.94 3.45 -12.32
CA ALA A 52 -4.95 3.13 -13.32
C ALA A 52 -6.23 2.56 -12.68
N LYS A 53 -6.12 1.60 -11.75
CA LYS A 53 -7.27 1.00 -11.05
C LYS A 53 -8.05 2.00 -10.19
N LEU A 54 -7.37 2.99 -9.60
CA LEU A 54 -7.97 4.03 -8.75
C LEU A 54 -8.34 5.30 -9.53
N SER A 55 -8.19 5.31 -10.85
CA SER A 55 -8.41 6.50 -11.69
C SER A 55 -9.86 7.00 -11.66
N THR A 56 -10.83 6.09 -11.52
CA THR A 56 -12.26 6.41 -11.45
C THR A 56 -12.70 6.89 -10.06
N VAL A 57 -11.90 6.66 -9.02
CA VAL A 57 -12.20 7.04 -7.64
C VAL A 57 -11.95 8.54 -7.46
N LYS A 58 -13.02 9.33 -7.43
CA LYS A 58 -12.97 10.80 -7.36
C LYS A 58 -12.33 11.33 -6.08
N HIS A 59 -12.65 10.70 -4.94
CA HIS A 59 -12.17 11.13 -3.62
C HIS A 59 -11.61 9.93 -2.86
N LYS A 60 -10.40 10.09 -2.30
CA LYS A 60 -9.73 9.10 -1.46
C LYS A 60 -9.55 9.71 -0.07
N ILE A 61 -10.16 9.11 0.95
CA ILE A 61 -10.08 9.59 2.34
C ILE A 61 -9.32 8.53 3.14
N LEU A 62 -8.18 8.92 3.70
CA LEU A 62 -7.37 8.05 4.54
C LEU A 62 -7.66 8.34 6.02
N VAL A 63 -8.15 7.34 6.74
CA VAL A 63 -8.41 7.44 8.19
C VAL A 63 -7.27 6.75 8.94
N LEU A 64 -6.51 7.53 9.70
CA LEU A 64 -5.33 7.06 10.45
C LEU A 64 -5.52 7.25 11.96
N SER A 65 -4.82 6.43 12.76
CA SER A 65 -4.76 6.55 14.22
C SER A 65 -3.36 6.28 14.73
N GLY A 66 -2.86 7.10 15.67
CA GLY A 66 -1.53 6.90 16.26
C GLY A 66 -1.46 5.85 17.37
N LYS A 67 -2.60 5.29 17.80
CA LYS A 67 -2.70 4.27 18.86
C LYS A 67 -3.84 3.30 18.56
N GLY A 68 -3.72 2.04 19.01
CA GLY A 68 -4.79 1.05 18.94
C GLY A 68 -5.95 1.39 19.87
N GLY A 69 -7.17 0.93 19.51
CA GLY A 69 -8.35 1.05 20.38
C GLY A 69 -9.05 2.42 20.39
N VAL A 70 -8.60 3.40 19.60
CA VAL A 70 -9.22 4.74 19.55
C VAL A 70 -10.54 4.82 18.77
N GLY A 71 -11.00 3.70 18.20
CA GLY A 71 -12.24 3.65 17.41
C GLY A 71 -12.09 4.01 15.93
N LYS A 72 -10.86 3.95 15.36
CA LYS A 72 -10.59 4.20 13.92
C LYS A 72 -11.58 3.45 13.01
N SER A 73 -11.71 2.14 13.18
CA SER A 73 -12.54 1.29 12.32
C SER A 73 -14.03 1.65 12.45
N THR A 74 -14.51 1.93 13.67
CA THR A 74 -15.88 2.39 13.91
C THR A 74 -16.17 3.72 13.23
N PHE A 75 -15.25 4.68 13.34
CA PHE A 75 -15.38 5.96 12.65
C PHE A 75 -15.42 5.79 11.12
N SER A 76 -14.51 4.98 10.56
CA SER A 76 -14.48 4.72 9.11
C SER A 76 -15.77 4.09 8.60
N ALA A 77 -16.33 3.12 9.34
CA ALA A 77 -17.59 2.46 8.98
C ALA A 77 -18.78 3.45 9.00
N HIS A 78 -18.91 4.26 10.05
CA HIS A 78 -19.98 5.26 10.13
C HIS A 78 -19.83 6.39 9.10
N LEU A 79 -18.60 6.82 8.82
CA LEU A 79 -18.33 7.80 7.76
C LEU A 79 -18.74 7.26 6.39
N ALA A 80 -18.38 6.01 6.07
CA ALA A 80 -18.79 5.36 4.83
C ALA A 80 -20.31 5.24 4.73
N HIS A 81 -20.99 4.81 5.80
CA HIS A 81 -22.44 4.74 5.86
C HIS A 81 -23.12 6.10 5.67
N ALA A 82 -22.60 7.15 6.32
CA ALA A 82 -23.12 8.51 6.17
C ALA A 82 -22.94 9.03 4.73
N LEU A 83 -21.79 8.77 4.10
CA LEU A 83 -21.57 9.16 2.70
C LEU A 83 -22.49 8.38 1.74
N ALA A 84 -22.73 7.10 2.02
CA ALA A 84 -23.60 6.23 1.24
C ALA A 84 -25.09 6.57 1.38
N SER A 85 -25.48 7.38 2.38
CA SER A 85 -26.85 7.88 2.50
C SER A 85 -27.26 8.81 1.35
N ASP A 86 -26.28 9.34 0.61
CA ASP A 86 -26.51 10.05 -0.64
C ASP A 86 -26.49 9.07 -1.83
N ASN A 87 -27.67 8.78 -2.37
CA ASN A 87 -27.86 7.84 -3.49
C ASN A 87 -27.18 8.27 -4.80
N THR A 88 -26.59 9.46 -4.88
CA THR A 88 -25.81 9.91 -6.04
C THR A 88 -24.33 9.52 -5.95
N LYS A 89 -23.90 8.92 -4.83
CA LYS A 89 -22.51 8.57 -4.56
C LYS A 89 -22.33 7.05 -4.48
N GLU A 90 -21.28 6.57 -5.14
CA GLU A 90 -20.75 5.23 -4.92
C GLU A 90 -19.65 5.31 -3.87
N VAL A 91 -19.79 4.54 -2.79
CA VAL A 91 -18.87 4.55 -1.65
C VAL A 91 -18.31 3.15 -1.45
N ALA A 92 -16.99 3.06 -1.39
CA ALA A 92 -16.27 1.85 -1.04
C ALA A 92 -15.48 2.08 0.26
N LEU A 93 -15.40 1.05 1.10
CA LEU A 93 -14.61 1.06 2.32
C LEU A 93 -13.53 -0.03 2.21
N LEU A 94 -12.27 0.40 2.21
CA LEU A 94 -11.11 -0.49 2.15
C LEU A 94 -10.49 -0.59 3.54
N ASP A 95 -10.39 -1.81 4.07
CA ASP A 95 -9.69 -2.10 5.31
C ASP A 95 -8.26 -2.57 5.03
N VAL A 96 -7.28 -1.83 5.54
CA VAL A 96 -5.85 -2.17 5.47
C VAL A 96 -5.25 -2.42 6.86
N ASP A 97 -6.09 -2.44 7.91
CA ASP A 97 -5.65 -2.66 9.29
C ASP A 97 -5.61 -4.16 9.60
N ILE A 98 -4.41 -4.69 9.79
CA ILE A 98 -4.18 -6.11 10.08
C ILE A 98 -4.38 -6.44 11.58
N CYS A 99 -4.24 -5.45 12.47
CA CYS A 99 -4.05 -5.68 13.91
C CYS A 99 -5.24 -5.23 14.78
N GLY A 100 -6.36 -4.81 14.19
CA GLY A 100 -7.56 -4.33 14.90
C GLY A 100 -8.80 -5.21 14.66
N PRO A 101 -9.92 -4.97 15.39
CA PRO A 101 -11.21 -5.52 14.99
C PRO A 101 -11.55 -5.03 13.57
N SER A 102 -11.81 -5.98 12.69
CA SER A 102 -11.87 -5.75 11.25
C SER A 102 -13.18 -5.05 10.85
N ILE A 103 -13.11 -4.20 9.81
CA ILE A 103 -14.31 -3.61 9.19
C ILE A 103 -15.36 -4.66 8.83
N PRO A 104 -15.01 -5.85 8.29
CA PRO A 104 -15.98 -6.93 8.07
C PRO A 104 -16.86 -7.23 9.30
N ARG A 105 -16.30 -7.24 10.51
CA ARG A 105 -17.07 -7.47 11.73
C ARG A 105 -18.06 -6.35 12.02
N ILE A 106 -17.67 -5.10 11.85
CA ILE A 106 -18.55 -3.94 12.09
C ILE A 106 -19.70 -3.92 11.07
N MET A 107 -19.42 -4.34 9.84
CA MET A 107 -20.39 -4.36 8.74
C MET A 107 -21.24 -5.63 8.70
N GLY A 108 -21.02 -6.60 9.60
CA GLY A 108 -21.76 -7.86 9.62
C GLY A 108 -21.40 -8.82 8.49
N LEU A 109 -20.19 -8.70 7.92
CA LEU A 109 -19.66 -9.46 6.79
C LEU A 109 -18.66 -10.55 7.24
N GLU A 110 -18.71 -10.99 8.50
CA GLU A 110 -17.85 -12.07 8.97
C GLU A 110 -18.18 -13.38 8.25
N GLY A 111 -17.17 -13.99 7.64
CA GLY A 111 -17.32 -15.23 6.87
C GLY A 111 -17.59 -15.02 5.38
N GLU A 112 -17.89 -13.79 4.95
CA GLU A 112 -17.98 -13.46 3.53
C GLU A 112 -16.59 -13.42 2.88
N GLN A 113 -16.53 -13.82 1.61
CA GLN A 113 -15.31 -13.78 0.82
C GLN A 113 -15.48 -12.87 -0.39
N VAL A 114 -14.39 -12.26 -0.83
CA VAL A 114 -14.37 -11.50 -2.08
C VAL A 114 -14.85 -12.39 -3.23
N HIS A 115 -15.83 -11.88 -3.98
CA HIS A 115 -16.34 -12.59 -5.14
C HIS A 115 -15.34 -12.46 -6.29
N GLN A 116 -15.03 -13.56 -6.97
CA GLN A 116 -14.22 -13.53 -8.18
C GLN A 116 -15.12 -13.38 -9.40
N SER A 117 -14.88 -12.33 -10.19
CA SER A 117 -15.54 -12.05 -11.47
C SER A 117 -14.52 -12.05 -12.61
N GLY A 118 -15.01 -12.04 -13.86
CA GLY A 118 -14.15 -11.93 -15.04
C GLY A 118 -13.29 -10.66 -15.08
N SER A 119 -13.64 -9.64 -14.29
CA SER A 119 -12.90 -8.38 -14.13
C SER A 119 -11.99 -8.35 -12.88
N GLY A 120 -11.89 -9.44 -12.13
CA GLY A 120 -11.10 -9.53 -10.89
C GLY A 120 -11.96 -9.67 -9.64
N TRP A 121 -11.51 -9.10 -8.52
CA TRP A 121 -12.26 -9.14 -7.27
C TRP A 121 -13.39 -8.12 -7.28
N SER A 122 -14.60 -8.60 -7.00
CA SER A 122 -15.76 -7.78 -6.75
C SER A 122 -15.88 -7.52 -5.24
N PRO A 123 -16.21 -6.28 -4.82
CA PRO A 123 -16.52 -5.98 -3.43
C PRO A 123 -17.61 -6.90 -2.88
N VAL A 124 -17.53 -7.19 -1.59
CA VAL A 124 -18.53 -7.91 -0.79
C VAL A 124 -19.68 -6.97 -0.44
#